data_AF-A0A9R1NTI4-F1
#
_entry.id   AF-A0A9R1NTI4-F1
#
_cell.length_a   1.000
_cell.length_b   1.000
_cell.length_c   1.000
_cell.angle_alpha   90.00
_cell.angle_beta   90.00
_cell.angle_gamma   90.00
#
_symmetry.space_group_name_H-M   'P 1'
#
loop_
_entity.id
_entity.type
_entity.pdbx_description
1 polymer ?
#
loop_
_entity_poly.entity_id
_entity_poly.type
_entity_poly.pdbx_seq_one_letter_code
_entity_poly.pdbx_strand_id
1 'polypeptide(L)'
;MGLSLNIDTSYKAFIKPQLVIDFVAELLCRRISDGPINYIERLKIAKALHGIKVYVTHRGDVRKKYRISGLSSEGASKLSFPVGDHGTQKTVMQYFQEKHGYDIQHFVLPCLQVGNQQRPNYLPMEVCKIAEGQHYREQLNEEQLSALREVTCQRPIEKELAILQTSKLYNADPYTKEFGITFYNKLTTVEGRVLPPPYCYQKSASGICGARKWSMEE
;
A
#
# COMPACT_ATOMS: atom_id res chain seq x y z
N MET A 1 -38.06 -13.71 -9.53
CA MET A 1 -37.04 -13.18 -8.59
C MET A 1 -37.11 -11.66 -8.62
N GLY A 2 -36.81 -11.00 -7.51
CA GLY A 2 -36.73 -9.53 -7.45
C GLY A 2 -35.33 -9.00 -7.81
N LEU A 3 -35.08 -7.72 -7.52
CA LEU A 3 -33.74 -7.14 -7.54
C LEU A 3 -32.82 -7.85 -6.54
N SER A 4 -31.54 -8.00 -6.88
CA SER A 4 -30.52 -8.62 -6.03
C SER A 4 -29.26 -7.75 -5.97
N LEU A 5 -28.69 -7.63 -4.77
CA LEU A 5 -27.37 -7.03 -4.58
C LEU A 5 -26.33 -8.16 -4.53
N ASN A 6 -25.34 -8.09 -5.42
CA ASN A 6 -24.18 -8.98 -5.39
C ASN A 6 -23.04 -8.29 -4.61
N ILE A 7 -22.48 -8.98 -3.62
CA ILE A 7 -21.37 -8.50 -2.77
C ILE A 7 -20.29 -9.57 -2.78
N ASP A 8 -19.05 -9.19 -3.09
CA ASP A 8 -17.88 -10.06 -2.91
C ASP A 8 -16.72 -9.29 -2.26
N THR A 9 -15.91 -10.01 -1.49
CA THR A 9 -14.73 -9.47 -0.79
C THR A 9 -13.49 -9.59 -1.67
N SER A 10 -12.88 -8.44 -1.99
CA SER A 10 -11.60 -8.38 -2.72
C SER A 10 -10.48 -7.79 -1.84
N TYR A 11 -9.27 -8.30 -2.02
CA TYR A 11 -8.09 -7.91 -1.25
C TYR A 11 -7.03 -7.28 -2.16
N LYS A 12 -6.28 -6.30 -1.63
CA LYS A 12 -5.25 -5.57 -2.39
C LYS A 12 -4.21 -4.98 -1.45
N ALA A 13 -2.95 -4.97 -1.88
CA ALA A 13 -1.86 -4.37 -1.11
C ALA A 13 -1.92 -2.84 -1.13
N PHE A 14 -1.66 -2.23 0.03
CA PHE A 14 -1.58 -0.78 0.24
C PHE A 14 -0.29 -0.43 0.99
N ILE A 15 0.21 0.78 0.76
CA ILE A 15 1.42 1.29 1.42
C ILE A 15 1.05 1.79 2.83
N LYS A 16 1.75 1.27 3.84
CA LYS A 16 1.56 1.56 5.27
C LYS A 16 1.77 3.07 5.56
N PRO A 17 0.80 3.77 6.20
CA PRO A 17 0.88 5.23 6.42
C PRO A 17 1.76 5.59 7.64
N GLN A 18 3.07 5.44 7.49
CA GLN A 18 4.11 5.66 8.52
C GLN A 18 5.12 6.75 8.13
N LEU A 19 6.05 7.13 9.02
CA LEU A 19 7.09 8.10 8.66
C LEU A 19 7.99 7.49 7.58
N VAL A 20 8.59 8.35 6.75
CA VAL A 20 9.49 7.88 5.69
C VAL A 20 10.75 7.26 6.28
N ILE A 21 11.19 7.70 7.46
CA ILE A 21 12.25 7.04 8.24
C ILE A 21 11.85 5.61 8.64
N ASP A 22 10.70 5.39 9.26
CA ASP A 22 10.23 4.05 9.64
C ASP A 22 10.20 3.11 8.42
N PHE A 23 9.66 3.60 7.29
CA PHE A 23 9.63 2.87 6.04
C PHE A 23 11.02 2.55 5.47
N VAL A 24 12.00 3.45 5.61
CA VAL A 24 13.39 3.19 5.17
C VAL A 24 14.09 2.20 6.10
N ALA A 25 13.83 2.23 7.41
CA ALA A 25 14.34 1.24 8.36
C ALA A 25 13.78 -0.17 8.08
N GLU A 26 12.46 -0.27 7.83
CA GLU A 26 11.81 -1.52 7.39
C GLU A 26 12.38 -2.01 6.05
N LEU A 27 12.56 -1.13 5.06
CA LEU A 27 13.07 -1.47 3.72
C LEU A 27 14.54 -1.95 3.71
N LEU A 28 15.35 -1.48 4.67
CA LEU A 28 16.77 -1.86 4.79
C LEU A 28 17.02 -2.94 5.84
N CYS A 29 16.01 -3.34 6.62
CA CYS A 29 16.12 -4.27 7.75
C CYS A 29 17.19 -3.87 8.79
N ARG A 30 17.47 -2.57 8.97
CA ARG A 30 18.43 -2.02 9.94
C ARG A 30 17.95 -0.72 10.56
N ARG A 31 18.57 -0.27 11.65
CA ARG A 31 18.30 1.07 12.17
C ARG A 31 19.02 2.09 11.32
N ILE A 32 18.37 3.24 11.16
CA ILE A 32 18.90 4.37 10.40
C ILE A 32 20.09 5.03 11.13
N SER A 33 20.18 4.87 12.44
CA SER A 33 21.32 5.28 13.28
C SER A 33 22.58 4.42 13.10
N ASP A 34 22.47 3.21 12.52
CA ASP A 34 23.59 2.24 12.46
C ASP A 34 24.72 2.66 11.49
N GLY A 35 24.50 3.69 10.67
CA GLY A 35 25.49 4.23 9.75
C GLY A 35 24.87 4.90 8.52
N PRO A 36 25.68 5.66 7.76
CA PRO A 36 25.22 6.37 6.55
C PRO A 36 24.63 5.40 5.51
N ILE A 37 23.76 5.92 4.65
CA ILE A 37 23.15 5.16 3.55
C ILE A 37 24.17 5.03 2.41
N ASN A 38 24.51 3.79 2.04
CA ASN A 38 25.42 3.51 0.93
C ASN A 38 24.73 3.67 -0.45
N TYR A 39 25.51 3.63 -1.54
CA TYR A 39 24.98 3.85 -2.90
C TYR A 39 23.88 2.86 -3.29
N ILE A 40 24.03 1.58 -2.96
CA ILE A 40 23.07 0.52 -3.29
C ILE A 40 21.78 0.69 -2.46
N GLU A 41 21.91 1.00 -1.17
CA GLU A 41 20.76 1.35 -0.31
C GLU A 41 20.02 2.58 -0.83
N ARG A 42 20.74 3.64 -1.23
CA ARG A 42 20.14 4.85 -1.82
C ARG A 42 19.35 4.53 -3.09
N LEU A 43 19.85 3.63 -3.95
CA LEU A 43 19.10 3.16 -5.13
C LEU A 43 17.85 2.35 -4.75
N LYS A 44 17.94 1.45 -3.76
CA LYS A 44 16.76 0.70 -3.24
C LYS A 44 15.68 1.65 -2.73
N ILE A 45 16.04 2.62 -1.88
CA ILE A 45 15.11 3.61 -1.33
C ILE A 45 14.55 4.50 -2.44
N ALA A 46 15.38 4.96 -3.38
CA ALA A 46 14.93 5.78 -4.50
C ALA A 46 13.89 5.06 -5.36
N LYS A 47 14.08 3.76 -5.66
CA LYS A 47 13.07 2.95 -6.35
C LYS A 47 11.80 2.81 -5.51
N ALA A 48 11.92 2.43 -4.24
CA ALA A 48 10.77 2.15 -3.37
C ALA A 48 9.91 3.40 -3.07
N LEU A 49 10.52 4.58 -2.97
CA LEU A 49 9.80 5.83 -2.70
C LEU A 49 9.33 6.56 -3.96
N HIS A 50 9.80 6.20 -5.16
CA HIS A 50 9.47 6.94 -6.38
C HIS A 50 7.96 6.99 -6.65
N GLY A 51 7.42 8.20 -6.75
CA GLY A 51 6.00 8.42 -7.03
C GLY A 51 5.06 8.25 -5.83
N ILE A 52 5.54 7.82 -4.65
CA ILE A 52 4.73 7.81 -3.43
C ILE A 52 4.32 9.24 -3.06
N LYS A 53 3.09 9.41 -2.58
CA LYS A 53 2.62 10.66 -1.98
C LYS A 53 2.92 10.67 -0.48
N VAL A 54 3.52 11.76 -0.01
CA VAL A 54 3.77 12.05 1.41
C VAL A 54 3.06 13.34 1.80
N TYR A 55 2.78 13.52 3.08
CA TYR A 55 2.47 14.81 3.68
C TYR A 55 3.54 15.23 4.67
N VAL A 56 3.67 16.53 4.88
CA VAL A 56 4.64 17.10 5.82
C VAL A 56 4.07 17.18 7.23
N THR A 57 4.89 16.89 8.24
CA THR A 57 4.51 16.97 9.67
C THR A 57 4.89 18.31 10.32
N HIS A 58 5.99 18.94 9.86
CA HIS A 58 6.55 20.19 10.39
C HIS A 58 5.70 21.47 10.17
N ARG A 59 4.45 21.35 9.71
CA ARG A 59 3.56 22.49 9.38
C ARG A 59 2.22 22.46 10.13
N GLY A 60 2.16 21.73 11.24
CA GLY A 60 0.94 21.55 12.01
C GLY A 60 -0.16 20.95 11.14
N ASP A 61 -1.29 21.64 11.06
CA ASP A 61 -2.50 21.13 10.42
C ASP A 61 -2.49 21.20 8.87
N VAL A 62 -1.50 21.87 8.27
CA VAL A 62 -1.40 22.01 6.79
C VAL A 62 -0.84 20.72 6.16
N ARG A 63 -1.68 19.68 6.08
CA ARG A 63 -1.38 18.35 5.50
C ARG A 63 -1.26 18.35 3.96
N LYS A 64 -0.49 19.30 3.41
CA LYS A 64 -0.23 19.40 1.97
C LYS A 64 0.47 18.13 1.46
N LYS A 65 -0.17 17.46 0.50
CA LYS A 65 0.33 16.22 -0.12
C LYS A 65 1.32 16.56 -1.25
N TYR A 66 2.48 15.91 -1.23
CA TYR A 66 3.57 16.03 -2.20
C TYR A 66 3.84 14.66 -2.83
N ARG A 67 4.18 14.60 -4.12
CA ARG A 67 4.65 13.38 -4.79
C ARG A 67 6.19 13.38 -4.83
N ILE A 68 6.80 12.28 -4.39
CA ILE A 68 8.25 12.07 -4.47
C ILE A 68 8.65 11.84 -5.93
N SER A 69 9.66 12.58 -6.39
CA SER A 69 10.30 12.38 -7.69
C SER A 69 11.63 11.64 -7.58
N GLY A 70 12.37 11.81 -6.49
CA GLY A 70 13.67 11.16 -6.27
C GLY A 70 14.27 11.43 -4.89
N LEU A 71 15.58 11.19 -4.76
CA LEU A 71 16.39 11.47 -3.57
C LEU A 71 17.60 12.32 -3.95
N SER A 72 17.95 13.30 -3.10
CA SER A 72 19.22 14.03 -3.23
C SER A 72 20.43 13.09 -3.20
N SER A 73 21.54 13.53 -3.79
CA SER A 73 22.87 12.89 -3.65
C SER A 73 23.45 13.08 -2.25
N GLU A 74 23.20 14.24 -1.66
CA GLU A 74 23.79 14.68 -0.39
C GLU A 74 22.78 14.70 0.76
N GLY A 75 23.30 14.61 1.99
CA GLY A 75 22.51 14.74 3.22
C GLY A 75 22.07 16.17 3.52
N ALA A 76 21.02 16.33 4.34
CA ALA A 76 20.42 17.63 4.68
C ALA A 76 21.39 18.69 5.22
N SER A 77 22.51 18.29 5.84
CA SER A 77 23.56 19.19 6.32
C SER A 77 24.40 19.84 5.21
N LYS A 78 24.61 19.14 4.08
CA LYS A 78 25.45 19.62 2.96
C LYS A 78 24.61 20.17 1.81
N LEU A 79 23.47 19.53 1.55
CA LEU A 79 22.57 19.83 0.45
C LEU A 79 22.08 21.29 0.49
N SER A 80 22.66 22.12 -0.37
CA SER A 80 22.29 23.52 -0.55
C SER A 80 21.23 23.71 -1.64
N PHE A 81 20.40 24.75 -1.48
CA PHE A 81 19.44 25.17 -2.50
C PHE A 81 19.20 26.70 -2.44
N PRO A 82 18.81 27.35 -3.57
CA PRO A 82 18.47 28.77 -3.59
C PRO A 82 17.17 29.03 -2.82
N VAL A 83 17.21 29.98 -1.90
CA VAL A 83 16.07 30.43 -1.10
C VAL A 83 15.70 31.87 -1.45
N GLY A 84 14.44 32.08 -1.85
CA GLY A 84 13.90 33.39 -2.23
C GLY A 84 14.40 33.91 -3.58
N ASP A 85 13.85 35.04 -4.01
CA ASP A 85 14.12 35.60 -5.34
C ASP A 85 15.55 36.19 -5.48
N HIS A 86 16.20 36.48 -4.35
CA HIS A 86 17.62 36.87 -4.29
C HIS A 86 18.59 35.68 -4.42
N GLY A 87 18.11 34.44 -4.54
CA GLY A 87 18.92 33.26 -4.85
C GLY A 87 19.90 32.81 -3.76
N THR A 88 19.77 33.31 -2.54
CA THR A 88 20.67 33.00 -1.41
C THR A 88 20.72 31.50 -1.16
N GLN A 89 21.90 30.91 -1.27
CA GLN A 89 22.09 29.48 -0.97
C GLN A 89 22.01 29.25 0.55
N LYS A 90 21.15 28.32 0.97
CA LYS A 90 21.14 27.78 2.34
C LYS A 90 21.08 26.26 2.29
N THR A 91 21.59 25.59 3.31
CA THR A 91 21.42 24.12 3.43
C THR A 91 20.01 23.79 3.89
N VAL A 92 19.53 22.58 3.60
CA VAL A 92 18.21 22.12 4.07
C VAL A 92 18.14 22.17 5.60
N MET A 93 19.22 21.78 6.29
CA MET A 93 19.34 21.91 7.75
C MET A 93 19.16 23.37 8.22
N GLN A 94 19.93 24.32 7.68
CA GLN A 94 19.82 25.74 8.06
C GLN A 94 18.40 26.29 7.82
N TYR A 95 17.82 26.02 6.65
CA TYR A 95 16.48 26.49 6.29
C TYR A 95 15.39 25.94 7.22
N PHE A 96 15.47 24.67 7.62
CA PHE A 96 14.50 24.07 8.54
C PHE A 96 14.65 24.59 9.97
N GLN A 97 15.89 24.80 10.43
CA GLN A 97 16.16 25.39 11.73
C GLN A 97 15.65 26.84 11.80
N GLU A 98 16.03 27.70 10.85
CA GLU A 98 15.63 29.12 10.80
C GLU A 98 14.12 29.33 10.62
N LYS A 99 13.50 28.60 9.68
CA LYS A 99 12.13 28.90 9.23
C LYS A 99 11.04 28.09 9.93
N HIS A 100 11.40 26.93 10.46
CA HIS A 100 10.46 25.99 11.06
C HIS A 100 10.82 25.63 12.50
N GLY A 101 11.91 26.17 13.06
CA GLY A 101 12.36 25.86 14.43
C GLY A 101 12.72 24.40 14.62
N TYR A 102 12.98 23.67 13.52
CA TYR A 102 13.07 22.21 13.52
C TYR A 102 14.52 21.78 13.30
N ASP A 103 15.08 21.09 14.31
CA ASP A 103 16.44 20.56 14.28
C ASP A 103 16.49 19.12 13.74
N ILE A 104 17.20 18.91 12.64
CA ILE A 104 17.23 17.63 11.91
C ILE A 104 18.27 16.71 12.54
N GLN A 105 17.82 15.69 13.26
CA GLN A 105 18.70 14.77 13.98
C GLN A 105 19.53 13.90 13.01
N HIS A 106 18.90 13.42 11.94
CA HIS A 106 19.50 12.56 10.93
C HIS A 106 20.02 13.36 9.73
N PHE A 107 20.75 14.46 9.99
CA PHE A 107 21.24 15.42 8.98
C PHE A 107 22.15 14.83 7.89
N VAL A 108 22.66 13.60 8.07
CA VAL A 108 23.45 12.85 7.08
C VAL A 108 22.58 12.20 6.00
N LEU A 109 21.29 11.98 6.24
CA LEU A 109 20.41 11.28 5.30
C LEU A 109 20.03 12.14 4.09
N PRO A 110 19.88 11.54 2.89
CA PRO A 110 19.40 12.26 1.72
C PRO A 110 17.96 12.75 1.92
N CYS A 111 17.67 13.93 1.37
CA CYS A 111 16.33 14.50 1.35
C CYS A 111 15.50 13.94 0.19
N LEU A 112 14.20 13.88 0.40
CA LEU A 112 13.22 13.59 -0.64
C LEU A 112 13.14 14.79 -1.60
N GLN A 113 13.25 14.52 -2.90
CA GLN A 113 12.93 15.50 -3.93
C GLN A 113 11.43 15.42 -4.23
N VAL A 114 10.75 16.57 -4.19
CA VAL A 114 9.32 16.69 -4.52
C VAL A 114 9.03 17.90 -5.41
N GLY A 115 8.00 17.79 -6.24
CA GLY A 115 7.58 18.87 -7.16
C GLY A 115 8.24 18.80 -8.54
N ASN A 116 8.45 19.97 -9.16
CA ASN A 116 9.00 20.09 -10.51
C ASN A 116 10.52 19.80 -10.53
N GLN A 117 11.00 19.05 -11.53
CA GLN A 117 12.43 18.79 -11.75
C GLN A 117 13.26 20.07 -11.98
N GLN A 118 12.66 21.12 -12.57
CA GLN A 118 13.34 22.40 -12.82
C GLN A 118 13.54 23.26 -11.56
N ARG A 119 12.71 23.04 -10.52
CA ARG A 119 12.81 23.70 -9.20
C ARG A 119 12.42 22.67 -8.12
N PRO A 120 13.31 21.69 -7.82
CA PRO A 120 13.02 20.64 -6.87
C PRO A 120 12.91 21.22 -5.45
N ASN A 121 11.89 20.79 -4.71
CA ASN A 121 11.80 21.09 -3.29
C ASN A 121 12.42 19.91 -2.53
N TYR A 122 13.26 20.21 -1.55
CA TYR A 122 13.89 19.20 -0.70
C TYR A 122 13.17 19.10 0.64
N LEU A 123 12.82 17.88 1.04
CA LEU A 123 12.20 17.59 2.33
C LEU A 123 13.01 16.51 3.08
N PRO A 124 13.44 16.75 4.33
CA PRO A 124 14.03 15.71 5.18
C PRO A 124 13.08 14.52 5.37
N MET A 125 13.63 13.31 5.49
CA MET A 125 12.81 12.10 5.68
C MET A 125 12.04 12.10 7.01
N GLU A 126 12.59 12.72 8.06
CA GLU A 126 11.94 12.89 9.37
C GLU A 126 10.58 13.58 9.28
N VAL A 127 10.51 14.67 8.52
CA VAL A 127 9.35 15.57 8.49
C VAL A 127 8.29 15.13 7.48
N CYS A 128 8.37 13.89 6.99
CA CYS A 128 7.52 13.33 5.94
C CYS A 128 6.84 12.04 6.40
N LYS A 129 5.52 11.98 6.23
CA LYS A 129 4.70 10.79 6.50
C LYS A 129 4.00 10.32 5.22
N ILE A 130 3.99 9.01 4.99
CA ILE A 130 3.34 8.40 3.83
C ILE A 130 1.82 8.61 3.93
N ALA A 131 1.21 9.08 2.84
CA ALA A 131 -0.24 9.29 2.77
C ALA A 131 -1.00 7.95 2.71
N GLU A 132 -2.14 7.87 3.41
CA GLU A 132 -2.99 6.67 3.42
C GLU A 132 -3.68 6.40 2.07
N GLY A 133 -4.29 5.22 1.94
CA GLY A 133 -5.10 4.83 0.77
C GLY A 133 -4.30 4.61 -0.52
N GLN A 134 -2.97 4.58 -0.47
CA GLN A 134 -2.12 4.38 -1.64
C GLN A 134 -1.96 2.88 -1.95
N HIS A 135 -2.49 2.42 -3.07
CA HIS A 135 -2.23 1.08 -3.57
C HIS A 135 -0.73 0.87 -3.84
N TYR A 136 -0.21 -0.28 -3.42
CA TYR A 136 1.06 -0.78 -3.93
C TYR A 136 0.89 -1.19 -5.41
N ARG A 137 1.92 -0.99 -6.23
CA ARG A 137 1.88 -1.21 -7.69
C ARG A 137 2.94 -2.15 -8.23
N GLU A 138 4.05 -2.30 -7.52
CA GLU A 138 5.11 -3.26 -7.86
C GLU A 138 4.65 -4.68 -7.53
N GLN A 139 5.41 -5.68 -7.97
CA GLN A 139 5.20 -7.06 -7.53
C GLN A 139 5.55 -7.19 -6.04
N LEU A 140 4.76 -8.00 -5.33
CA LEU A 140 5.03 -8.41 -3.95
C LEU A 140 6.15 -9.45 -3.93
N ASN A 141 6.95 -9.48 -2.85
CA ASN A 141 7.88 -10.61 -2.64
C ASN A 141 7.12 -11.88 -2.19
N GLU A 142 7.80 -13.02 -2.12
CA GLU A 142 7.17 -14.30 -1.80
C GLU A 142 6.55 -14.33 -0.40
N GLU A 143 7.17 -13.67 0.58
CA GLU A 143 6.68 -13.53 1.95
C GLU A 143 5.37 -12.72 2.01
N GLN A 144 5.35 -11.56 1.37
CA GLN A 144 4.16 -10.71 1.22
C GLN A 144 3.05 -11.43 0.45
N LEU A 145 3.41 -12.26 -0.54
CA LEU A 145 2.47 -13.08 -1.28
C LEU A 145 1.92 -14.25 -0.44
N SER A 146 2.71 -14.83 0.47
CA SER A 146 2.23 -15.82 1.44
C SER A 146 1.26 -15.18 2.43
N ALA A 147 1.65 -14.07 3.05
CA ALA A 147 0.77 -13.33 3.97
C ALA A 147 -0.55 -12.88 3.28
N LEU A 148 -0.49 -12.48 2.00
CA LEU A 148 -1.69 -12.18 1.21
C LEU A 148 -2.52 -13.44 0.90
N ARG A 149 -1.89 -14.59 0.65
CA ARG A 149 -2.60 -15.89 0.48
C ARG A 149 -3.28 -16.31 1.77
N GLU A 150 -2.61 -16.22 2.91
CA GLU A 150 -3.15 -16.55 4.23
C GLU A 150 -4.40 -15.71 4.56
N VAL A 151 -4.40 -14.43 4.21
CA VAL A 151 -5.57 -13.53 4.39
C VAL A 151 -6.66 -13.76 3.33
N THR A 152 -6.31 -14.12 2.09
CA THR A 152 -7.30 -14.29 0.99
C THR A 152 -7.95 -15.68 0.94
N CYS A 153 -7.25 -16.75 1.34
CA CYS A 153 -7.69 -18.14 1.27
C CYS A 153 -8.62 -18.56 2.44
N GLN A 154 -9.56 -17.68 2.79
CA GLN A 154 -10.60 -17.93 3.79
C GLN A 154 -11.51 -19.10 3.39
N ARG A 155 -12.04 -19.83 4.39
CA ARG A 155 -13.01 -20.89 4.15
C ARG A 155 -14.36 -20.28 3.71
N PRO A 156 -15.17 -20.98 2.88
CA PRO A 156 -16.43 -20.42 2.38
C PRO A 156 -17.37 -19.89 3.47
N ILE A 157 -17.44 -20.56 4.63
CA ILE A 157 -18.25 -20.16 5.79
C ILE A 157 -17.76 -18.84 6.40
N GLU A 158 -16.44 -18.65 6.51
CA GLU A 158 -15.83 -17.42 7.03
C GLU A 158 -16.12 -16.25 6.08
N LYS A 159 -16.00 -16.48 4.78
CA LYS A 159 -16.29 -15.50 3.74
C LYS A 159 -17.79 -15.13 3.69
N GLU A 160 -18.69 -16.10 3.82
CA GLU A 160 -20.13 -15.88 3.95
C GLU A 160 -20.46 -15.01 5.17
N LEU A 161 -19.88 -15.32 6.33
CA LEU A 161 -20.08 -14.52 7.55
C LEU A 161 -19.56 -13.08 7.39
N ALA A 162 -18.43 -12.87 6.72
CA ALA A 162 -17.90 -11.53 6.43
C ALA A 162 -18.84 -10.72 5.49
N ILE A 163 -19.40 -11.37 4.47
CA ILE A 163 -20.39 -10.75 3.57
C ILE A 163 -21.70 -10.44 4.33
N LEU A 164 -22.15 -11.33 5.21
CA LEU A 164 -23.34 -11.14 6.07
C LEU A 164 -23.13 -10.15 7.23
N GLN A 165 -21.89 -9.74 7.51
CA GLN A 165 -21.57 -8.58 8.35
C GLN A 165 -21.57 -7.28 7.52
N THR A 166 -20.97 -7.32 6.33
CA THR A 166 -20.84 -6.16 5.43
C THR A 166 -22.20 -5.67 4.92
N SER A 167 -23.10 -6.59 4.56
CA SER A 167 -24.49 -6.29 4.14
C SER A 167 -25.28 -5.45 5.15
N LYS A 168 -25.02 -5.60 6.46
CA LYS A 168 -25.69 -4.81 7.51
C LYS A 168 -25.39 -3.31 7.42
N LEU A 169 -24.20 -2.94 6.93
CA LEU A 169 -23.78 -1.54 6.81
C LEU A 169 -24.64 -0.78 5.80
N TYR A 170 -25.07 -1.43 4.71
CA TYR A 170 -25.95 -0.83 3.71
C TYR A 170 -27.35 -0.50 4.25
N ASN A 171 -27.84 -1.21 5.28
CA ASN A 171 -29.09 -0.84 5.98
C ASN A 171 -28.88 0.29 7.02
N ALA A 172 -27.64 0.59 7.39
CA ALA A 172 -27.32 1.67 8.32
C ALA A 172 -27.10 3.02 7.60
N ASP A 173 -26.68 2.98 6.34
CA ASP A 173 -26.39 4.14 5.49
C ASP A 173 -27.57 5.15 5.39
N PRO A 174 -27.31 6.48 5.37
CA PRO A 174 -28.37 7.48 5.20
C PRO A 174 -29.02 7.46 3.81
N TYR A 175 -28.25 7.26 2.74
CA TYR A 175 -28.78 7.38 1.37
C TYR A 175 -29.71 6.22 1.02
N THR A 176 -29.38 4.99 1.45
CA THR A 176 -30.28 3.84 1.23
C THR A 176 -31.64 4.04 1.89
N LYS A 177 -31.69 4.69 3.05
CA LYS A 177 -32.93 5.08 3.74
C LYS A 177 -33.68 6.19 3.00
N GLU A 178 -32.97 7.20 2.49
CA GLU A 178 -33.55 8.29 1.68
C GLU A 178 -34.24 7.75 0.42
N PHE A 179 -33.63 6.77 -0.26
CA PHE A 179 -34.23 6.08 -1.40
C PHE A 179 -35.22 4.95 -1.03
N GLY A 180 -35.51 4.73 0.25
CA GLY A 180 -36.43 3.68 0.72
C GLY A 180 -35.96 2.24 0.46
N ILE A 181 -34.67 2.02 0.25
CA ILE A 181 -34.09 0.72 -0.11
C ILE A 181 -33.72 -0.07 1.16
N THR A 182 -34.33 -1.25 1.33
CA THR A 182 -34.06 -2.17 2.44
C THR A 182 -33.44 -3.48 1.95
N PHE A 183 -32.29 -3.87 2.51
CA PHE A 183 -31.60 -5.12 2.17
C PHE A 183 -31.96 -6.24 3.16
N TYR A 184 -32.41 -7.38 2.65
CA TYR A 184 -32.69 -8.55 3.48
C TYR A 184 -31.39 -9.25 3.90
N ASN A 185 -31.14 -9.39 5.21
CA ASN A 185 -29.85 -9.86 5.75
C ASN A 185 -29.72 -11.40 5.75
N LYS A 186 -29.94 -12.04 4.60
CA LYS A 186 -29.67 -13.46 4.34
C LYS A 186 -29.25 -13.62 2.87
N LEU A 187 -28.40 -14.59 2.57
CA LEU A 187 -28.09 -14.94 1.18
C LEU A 187 -29.31 -15.55 0.47
N THR A 188 -29.42 -15.33 -0.84
CA THR A 188 -30.47 -15.93 -1.67
C THR A 188 -30.19 -17.42 -1.88
N THR A 189 -31.03 -18.29 -1.34
CA THR A 189 -30.98 -19.73 -1.61
C THR A 189 -31.37 -20.00 -3.07
N VAL A 190 -30.62 -20.86 -3.76
CA VAL A 190 -30.87 -21.29 -5.14
C VAL A 190 -30.67 -22.80 -5.26
N GLU A 191 -31.46 -23.46 -6.12
CA GLU A 191 -31.34 -24.90 -6.35
C GLU A 191 -30.17 -25.23 -7.27
N GLY A 192 -29.09 -25.77 -6.69
CA GLY A 192 -27.96 -26.32 -7.44
C GLY A 192 -28.18 -27.78 -7.83
N ARG A 193 -27.55 -28.22 -8.93
CA ARG A 193 -27.48 -29.64 -9.34
C ARG A 193 -26.03 -30.08 -9.47
N VAL A 194 -25.68 -31.20 -8.85
CA VAL A 194 -24.38 -31.85 -9.02
C VAL A 194 -24.47 -32.75 -10.25
N LEU A 195 -23.71 -32.45 -11.30
CA LEU A 195 -23.62 -33.31 -12.48
C LEU A 195 -22.73 -34.53 -12.18
N PRO A 196 -23.03 -35.71 -12.74
CA PRO A 196 -22.15 -36.86 -12.63
C PRO A 196 -20.81 -36.60 -13.36
N PRO A 197 -19.69 -37.15 -12.87
CA PRO A 197 -18.41 -37.01 -13.57
C PRO A 197 -18.41 -37.77 -14.91
N PRO A 198 -17.67 -37.28 -15.92
CA PRO A 198 -17.47 -38.03 -17.16
C PRO A 198 -16.62 -39.29 -16.94
N TYR A 199 -16.78 -40.25 -17.84
CA TYR A 199 -15.86 -41.39 -17.98
C TYR A 199 -14.54 -40.95 -18.62
N CYS A 200 -13.47 -41.65 -18.28
CA CYS A 200 -12.16 -41.48 -18.90
C CYS A 200 -11.67 -42.81 -19.49
N TYR A 201 -11.08 -42.71 -20.68
CA TYR A 201 -10.51 -43.85 -21.41
C TYR A 201 -9.00 -43.65 -21.52
N GLN A 202 -8.23 -44.50 -20.85
CA GLN A 202 -6.77 -44.58 -20.97
C GLN A 202 -6.41 -45.80 -21.83
N LYS A 203 -5.25 -45.79 -22.48
CA LYS A 203 -4.83 -46.86 -23.40
C LYS A 203 -4.69 -48.25 -22.73
N SER A 204 -4.52 -48.28 -21.41
CA SER A 204 -4.32 -49.48 -20.59
C SER A 204 -5.48 -49.80 -19.64
N ALA A 205 -6.42 -48.87 -19.43
CA ALA A 205 -7.54 -49.03 -18.51
C ALA A 205 -8.71 -48.09 -18.88
N SER A 206 -9.94 -48.51 -18.61
CA SER A 206 -11.12 -47.63 -18.68
C SER A 206 -11.75 -47.49 -17.30
N GLY A 207 -12.21 -46.28 -16.95
CA GLY A 207 -12.67 -46.01 -15.60
C GLY A 207 -13.49 -44.73 -15.45
N ILE A 208 -14.07 -44.60 -14.27
CA ILE A 208 -14.65 -43.34 -13.77
C ILE A 208 -13.49 -42.42 -13.33
N CYS A 209 -13.66 -41.09 -13.46
CA CYS A 209 -12.63 -39.99 -13.15
C CYS A 209 -12.30 -38.53 -10.53
N GLY A 210 -12.25 -39.05 -9.23
CA GLY A 210 -12.37 -38.39 -7.91
C GLY A 210 -13.60 -37.50 -7.75
N ALA A 211 -14.56 -37.63 -8.68
CA ALA A 211 -15.50 -36.59 -9.13
C ALA A 211 -14.88 -35.24 -9.58
N ARG A 212 -13.62 -34.94 -9.20
CA ARG A 212 -12.95 -33.63 -9.34
C ARG A 212 -11.42 -33.71 -9.49
N LYS A 213 -10.80 -34.89 -9.28
CA LYS A 213 -9.34 -35.08 -9.35
C LYS A 213 -9.03 -36.53 -9.67
N TRP A 214 -8.21 -36.74 -10.68
CA TRP A 214 -7.61 -38.03 -11.00
C TRP A 214 -6.09 -37.86 -10.97
N SER A 215 -5.38 -38.96 -10.75
CA SER A 215 -3.93 -39.05 -10.82
C SER A 215 -3.61 -40.36 -11.54
N MET A 216 -2.52 -40.37 -12.30
CA MET A 216 -1.89 -41.64 -12.65
C MET A 216 -1.14 -42.11 -11.40
N GLU A 217 -1.34 -43.36 -11.03
CA GLU A 217 -0.38 -44.12 -10.23
C GLU A 217 0.67 -44.66 -11.22
N GLU A 218 1.95 -44.62 -10.84
CA GLU A 218 3.09 -45.11 -11.64
C GLU A 218 3.38 -46.59 -11.37
#